data_AF-A0A642C529-F1
#
_entry.id   AF-A0A642C529-F1
#
_cell.length_a   1.000
_cell.length_b   1.000
_cell.length_c   1.000
_cell.angle_alpha   90.00
_cell.angle_beta   90.00
_cell.angle_gamma   90.00
#
_symmetry.space_group_name_H-M   'P 1'
#
loop_
_entity.id
_entity.type
_entity.pdbx_description
1 polymer ?
#
loop_
_entity_poly.entity_id
_entity_poly.type
_entity_poly.pdbx_seq_one_letter_code
_entity_poly.pdbx_strand_id
1 'polypeptide(L)'
;VKSVIDFYPDCGKTLKVSQFDSRKTHVYSMWPKQSGFWFDTGQNGDELRLILPTNAMRYKDKYILFYLEGKKRLSEKEISRLLGISSQDDMPDSREIDQRIWIYVKDKESGKSAFEQIEYGTKIWEYPNLRYFNGGDKDSAVIDIAIYDISVHGEKGKSEKFSSPDKISLNMSVYNKSDSSLLIGLNPDLYGSFIIKNGEYSMPLMADVEVNRYFGEFHEYSPGLYFIAPHGRMSFYLSTAQQPIKLKDTSPHEYVHKLYDLFYDSICYVPAPTIQMPDTIQGIVWNKEFTAYFPFGSWYHFFVNDSIYDIYPNGEVAGYAMDKHRYKWFEE
;
A
#
# COMPACT_ATOMS: atom_id res chain seq x y z
N VAL A 1 0.10 32.61 -17.50
CA VAL A 1 -0.09 31.53 -16.50
C VAL A 1 -0.08 30.21 -17.25
N LYS A 2 0.98 29.40 -17.13
CA LYS A 2 0.98 28.03 -17.68
C LYS A 2 0.10 27.16 -16.77
N SER A 3 -0.76 26.34 -17.36
CA SER A 3 -1.56 25.37 -16.60
C SER A 3 -0.63 24.35 -15.95
N VAL A 4 -0.89 23.99 -14.69
CA VAL A 4 -0.12 22.95 -13.96
C VAL A 4 -0.26 21.59 -14.64
N ILE A 5 -1.42 21.35 -15.27
CA ILE A 5 -1.66 20.25 -16.19
C ILE A 5 -1.86 20.89 -17.55
N ASP A 6 -0.77 21.07 -18.30
CA ASP A 6 -0.90 21.31 -19.73
C ASP A 6 -1.48 20.02 -20.31
N PHE A 7 -2.79 20.06 -20.51
CA PHE A 7 -3.54 19.06 -21.26
C PHE A 7 -3.02 19.10 -22.69
N TYR A 8 -1.91 18.40 -22.91
CA TYR A 8 -1.28 18.28 -24.21
C TYR A 8 -2.33 17.87 -25.25
N PRO A 9 -2.12 18.21 -26.53
CA PRO A 9 -2.99 17.79 -27.61
C PRO A 9 -3.21 16.27 -27.67
N ASP A 10 -2.28 15.49 -27.10
CA ASP A 10 -2.32 14.02 -27.00
C ASP A 10 -3.08 13.48 -25.77
N CYS A 11 -3.31 14.31 -24.74
CA CYS A 11 -4.14 13.94 -23.59
C CYS A 11 -5.60 13.79 -24.05
N GLY A 12 -6.20 12.65 -23.69
CA GLY A 12 -7.58 12.32 -24.04
C GLY A 12 -8.58 13.43 -23.72
N LYS A 13 -9.74 13.37 -24.38
CA LYS A 13 -10.84 14.31 -24.16
C LYS A 13 -11.51 14.16 -22.79
N THR A 14 -11.10 13.18 -21.98
CA THR A 14 -11.62 12.94 -20.63
C THR A 14 -10.48 13.01 -19.62
N LEU A 15 -10.69 13.73 -18.52
CA LEU A 15 -9.86 13.65 -17.32
C LEU A 15 -10.72 13.17 -16.15
N LYS A 16 -10.26 12.12 -15.46
CA LYS A 16 -10.85 11.68 -14.21
C LYS A 16 -9.99 12.13 -13.05
N VAL A 17 -10.58 12.86 -12.11
CA VAL A 17 -9.93 13.33 -10.89
C VAL A 17 -10.57 12.62 -9.72
N SER A 18 -9.80 11.77 -9.06
CA SER A 18 -10.25 11.01 -7.89
C SER A 18 -9.59 11.57 -6.64
N GLN A 19 -10.39 11.97 -5.67
CA GLN A 19 -9.92 12.16 -4.31
C GLN A 19 -10.09 10.85 -3.54
N PHE A 20 -8.98 10.33 -3.03
CA PHE A 20 -8.96 9.24 -2.06
C PHE A 20 -8.32 9.78 -0.80
N ASP A 21 -9.07 9.93 0.28
CA ASP A 21 -8.48 10.31 1.55
C ASP A 21 -7.94 9.05 2.25
N SER A 22 -6.74 9.14 2.82
CA SER A 22 -6.33 8.21 3.87
C SER A 22 -6.45 8.90 5.23
N ARG A 23 -6.26 8.16 6.31
CA ARG A 23 -6.17 8.74 7.66
C ARG A 23 -5.05 9.78 7.78
N LYS A 24 -3.95 9.63 7.03
CA LYS A 24 -2.72 10.44 7.15
C LYS A 24 -2.58 11.49 6.04
N THR A 25 -3.13 11.23 4.86
CA THR A 25 -2.90 12.06 3.67
C THR A 25 -4.18 12.33 2.89
N HIS A 26 -4.29 13.51 2.30
CA HIS A 26 -5.19 13.75 1.18
C HIS A 26 -4.51 13.37 -0.12
N VAL A 27 -5.14 12.53 -0.94
CA VAL A 27 -4.59 12.09 -2.23
C VAL A 27 -5.56 12.47 -3.33
N TYR A 28 -5.03 13.12 -4.36
CA TYR A 28 -5.74 13.36 -5.61
C TYR A 28 -4.98 12.67 -6.73
N SER A 29 -5.67 11.77 -7.43
CA SER A 29 -5.13 11.07 -8.58
C SER A 29 -5.85 11.53 -9.84
N MET A 30 -5.09 11.86 -10.88
CA MET A 30 -5.59 12.49 -12.10
C MET A 30 -5.20 11.62 -13.29
N TRP A 31 -6.22 11.05 -13.89
CA TRP A 31 -6.11 10.05 -14.94
C TRP A 31 -6.54 10.65 -16.27
N PRO A 32 -5.59 11.01 -17.15
CA PRO A 32 -5.92 11.38 -18.51
C PRO A 32 -6.46 10.12 -19.21
N LYS A 33 -7.57 10.25 -19.95
CA LYS A 33 -7.96 9.28 -20.99
C LYS A 33 -8.48 7.92 -20.48
N GLN A 34 -9.36 7.92 -19.46
CA GLN A 34 -10.22 6.76 -19.19
C GLN A 34 -11.58 6.88 -19.89
N SER A 35 -12.08 5.77 -20.43
CA SER A 35 -13.42 5.68 -21.03
C SER A 35 -14.52 5.66 -19.96
N GLY A 36 -15.72 6.03 -20.37
CA GLY A 36 -16.93 5.99 -19.54
C GLY A 36 -16.93 6.91 -18.32
N PHE A 37 -18.03 6.86 -17.56
CA PHE A 37 -18.20 7.69 -16.37
C PHE A 37 -17.47 7.16 -15.15
N TRP A 38 -17.34 5.84 -15.07
CA TRP A 38 -17.05 5.11 -13.84
C TRP A 38 -15.62 5.31 -13.34
N PHE A 39 -15.47 5.47 -12.04
CA PHE A 39 -14.19 5.46 -11.36
C PHE A 39 -13.94 4.08 -10.76
N ASP A 40 -12.73 3.55 -10.97
CA ASP A 40 -12.25 2.42 -10.19
C ASP A 40 -11.76 2.93 -8.84
N THR A 41 -12.37 2.44 -7.76
CA THR A 41 -12.02 2.82 -6.39
C THR A 41 -10.88 1.98 -5.82
N GLY A 42 -10.51 0.88 -6.49
CA GLY A 42 -9.61 -0.13 -5.94
C GLY A 42 -10.20 -0.92 -4.76
N GLN A 43 -11.47 -0.68 -4.38
CA GLN A 43 -12.11 -1.43 -3.30
C GLN A 43 -12.59 -2.80 -3.81
N ASN A 44 -12.33 -3.83 -3.02
CA ASN A 44 -12.85 -5.17 -3.23
C ASN A 44 -14.35 -5.21 -2.87
N GLY A 45 -15.16 -5.68 -3.82
CA GLY A 45 -16.62 -5.79 -3.71
C GLY A 45 -17.32 -5.27 -4.98
N ASP A 46 -18.21 -6.08 -5.56
CA ASP A 46 -18.83 -5.79 -6.86
C ASP A 46 -19.58 -4.44 -6.90
N GLU A 47 -20.17 -4.02 -5.77
CA GLU A 47 -20.91 -2.74 -5.67
C GLU A 47 -20.01 -1.51 -5.40
N LEU A 48 -18.78 -1.71 -4.94
CA LEU A 48 -17.87 -0.64 -4.52
C LEU A 48 -16.72 -0.39 -5.50
N ARG A 49 -16.41 -1.39 -6.34
CA ARG A 49 -15.30 -1.32 -7.29
C ARG A 49 -15.46 -0.22 -8.34
N LEU A 50 -16.67 -0.05 -8.88
CA LEU A 50 -16.96 0.97 -9.89
C LEU A 50 -18.04 1.94 -9.40
N ILE A 51 -17.72 3.23 -9.41
CA ILE A 51 -18.64 4.26 -8.91
C ILE A 51 -18.82 5.42 -9.88
N LEU A 52 -19.99 6.05 -9.83
CA LEU A 52 -20.30 7.24 -10.63
C LEU A 52 -19.65 8.51 -10.06
N PRO A 53 -19.33 9.48 -10.93
CA PRO A 53 -18.83 10.80 -10.53
C PRO A 53 -19.73 11.47 -9.50
N THR A 54 -19.12 12.26 -8.63
CA THR A 54 -19.79 13.19 -7.71
C THR A 54 -20.01 14.56 -8.34
N ASN A 55 -19.21 14.88 -9.37
CA ASN A 55 -19.38 16.07 -10.18
C ASN A 55 -18.82 15.83 -11.59
N ALA A 56 -19.27 16.63 -12.54
CA ALA A 56 -18.83 16.57 -13.93
C ALA A 56 -18.84 17.98 -14.52
N MET A 57 -17.86 18.30 -15.36
CA MET A 57 -17.82 19.58 -16.06
C MET A 57 -17.27 19.44 -17.47
N ARG A 58 -17.79 20.28 -18.38
CA ARG A 58 -17.16 20.52 -19.68
C ARG A 58 -16.13 21.64 -19.53
N TYR A 59 -14.92 21.41 -19.99
CA TYR A 59 -13.84 22.40 -20.02
C TYR A 59 -13.25 22.48 -21.42
N LYS A 60 -13.56 23.57 -22.14
CA LYS A 60 -13.25 23.72 -23.57
C LYS A 60 -13.87 22.54 -24.37
N ASP A 61 -13.05 21.76 -25.04
CA ASP A 61 -13.39 20.55 -25.82
C ASP A 61 -13.20 19.25 -25.01
N LYS A 62 -12.98 19.35 -23.70
CA LYS A 62 -12.73 18.22 -22.79
C LYS A 62 -13.83 18.06 -21.73
N TYR A 63 -13.87 16.88 -21.15
CA TYR A 63 -14.76 16.46 -20.08
C TYR A 63 -13.93 16.15 -18.83
N ILE A 64 -14.25 16.76 -17.70
CA ILE A 64 -13.59 16.49 -16.42
C ILE A 64 -14.63 15.87 -15.49
N LEU A 65 -14.32 14.69 -14.98
CA LEU A 65 -15.13 13.97 -14.01
C LEU A 65 -14.43 14.03 -12.66
N PHE A 66 -15.20 14.22 -11.60
CA PHE A 66 -14.67 14.25 -10.24
C PHE A 66 -15.33 13.17 -9.38
N TYR A 67 -14.49 12.41 -8.69
CA TYR A 67 -14.91 11.65 -7.52
C TYR A 67 -14.33 12.31 -6.27
N LEU A 68 -15.22 12.72 -5.37
CA LEU A 68 -14.89 13.29 -4.07
C LEU A 68 -15.50 12.41 -2.99
N GLU A 69 -14.65 11.83 -2.15
CA GLU A 69 -15.08 10.96 -1.08
C GLU A 69 -16.11 11.62 -0.15
N GLY A 70 -17.11 10.85 0.29
CA GLY A 70 -18.21 11.33 1.12
C GLY A 70 -19.22 12.26 0.42
N LYS A 71 -19.02 12.61 -0.87
CA LYS A 71 -20.02 13.37 -1.65
C LYS A 71 -21.02 12.43 -2.31
N LYS A 72 -22.25 12.93 -2.46
CA LYS A 72 -23.32 12.21 -3.15
C LYS A 72 -22.93 12.01 -4.62
N ARG A 73 -23.01 10.76 -5.09
CA ARG A 73 -22.80 10.37 -6.49
C ARG A 73 -23.94 10.93 -7.36
N LEU A 74 -23.60 11.35 -8.57
CA LEU A 74 -24.56 11.72 -9.61
C LEU A 74 -25.16 10.46 -10.23
N SER A 75 -26.38 10.58 -10.74
CA SER A 75 -26.94 9.61 -11.69
C SER A 75 -26.33 9.80 -13.09
N GLU A 76 -26.33 8.76 -13.91
CA GLU A 76 -25.90 8.86 -15.32
C GLU A 76 -26.63 9.97 -16.07
N LYS A 77 -27.94 10.13 -15.83
CA LYS A 77 -28.75 11.20 -16.43
C LYS A 77 -28.25 12.60 -16.06
N GLU A 78 -27.84 12.80 -14.82
CA GLU A 78 -27.28 14.07 -14.38
C GLU A 78 -25.92 14.33 -15.00
N ILE A 79 -25.08 13.30 -15.11
CA ILE A 79 -23.75 13.38 -15.75
C ILE A 79 -23.90 13.74 -17.22
N SER A 80 -24.73 12.99 -17.97
CA SER A 80 -25.02 13.27 -19.38
C SER A 80 -25.50 14.71 -19.59
N ARG A 81 -26.40 15.19 -18.73
CA ARG A 81 -26.89 16.58 -18.78
C ARG A 81 -25.77 17.61 -18.53
N LEU A 82 -24.88 17.39 -17.56
CA LEU A 82 -23.79 18.30 -17.24
C LEU A 82 -22.73 18.36 -18.35
N LEU A 83 -22.49 17.23 -19.00
CA LEU A 83 -21.52 17.12 -20.09
C LEU A 83 -22.10 17.56 -21.45
N GLY A 84 -23.43 17.61 -21.57
CA GLY A 84 -24.11 17.93 -22.83
C GLY A 84 -24.11 16.77 -23.83
N ILE A 85 -24.19 15.54 -23.32
CA ILE A 85 -24.25 14.28 -24.09
C ILE A 85 -25.54 13.51 -23.78
N SER A 86 -25.86 12.48 -24.55
CA SER A 86 -27.09 11.68 -24.38
C SER A 86 -26.85 10.48 -23.47
N SER A 87 -25.73 9.77 -23.65
CA SER A 87 -25.35 8.61 -22.84
C SER A 87 -23.83 8.53 -22.62
N GLN A 88 -23.41 7.53 -21.85
CA GLN A 88 -21.99 7.19 -21.71
C GLN A 88 -21.32 6.86 -23.04
N ASP A 89 -22.06 6.28 -23.99
CA ASP A 89 -21.52 5.86 -25.29
C ASP A 89 -21.10 7.05 -26.18
N ASP A 90 -21.62 8.24 -25.87
CA ASP A 90 -21.20 9.48 -26.52
C ASP A 90 -19.84 9.98 -26.00
N MET A 91 -19.29 9.35 -24.94
CA MET A 91 -17.97 9.69 -24.46
C MET A 91 -16.89 9.26 -25.46
N PRO A 92 -15.84 10.07 -25.63
CA PRO A 92 -14.77 9.76 -26.56
C PRO A 92 -14.04 8.47 -26.15
N ASP A 93 -14.01 7.50 -27.06
CA ASP A 93 -13.27 6.26 -26.90
C ASP A 93 -11.77 6.49 -26.69
N SER A 94 -11.18 5.73 -25.76
CA SER A 94 -9.74 5.69 -25.55
C SER A 94 -9.09 4.80 -26.61
N ARG A 95 -8.72 5.36 -27.77
CA ARG A 95 -8.01 4.60 -28.82
C ARG A 95 -6.54 4.30 -28.50
N GLU A 96 -5.94 5.05 -27.58
CA GLU A 96 -4.60 4.82 -27.01
C GLU A 96 -4.65 5.16 -25.52
N ILE A 97 -4.01 4.41 -24.63
CA ILE A 97 -4.02 4.71 -23.18
C ILE A 97 -2.86 5.66 -22.89
N ASP A 98 -3.15 6.85 -22.36
CA ASP A 98 -2.10 7.71 -21.80
C ASP A 98 -1.68 7.07 -20.47
N GLN A 99 -0.43 6.60 -20.40
CA GLN A 99 0.08 5.91 -19.22
C GLN A 99 0.45 6.89 -18.11
N ARG A 100 0.46 8.20 -18.35
CA ARG A 100 0.82 9.17 -17.32
C ARG A 100 -0.34 9.35 -16.35
N ILE A 101 -0.04 9.38 -15.06
CA ILE A 101 -0.98 9.71 -13.99
C ILE A 101 -0.35 10.84 -13.19
N TRP A 102 -1.12 11.86 -12.84
CA TRP A 102 -0.64 12.87 -11.89
C TRP A 102 -1.20 12.59 -10.51
N ILE A 103 -0.33 12.63 -9.51
CA ILE A 103 -0.69 12.44 -8.10
C ILE A 103 -0.31 13.69 -7.34
N TYR A 104 -1.30 14.28 -6.68
CA TYR A 104 -1.08 15.25 -5.63
C TYR A 104 -1.33 14.59 -4.28
N VAL A 105 -0.34 14.65 -3.38
CA VAL A 105 -0.48 14.16 -2.01
C VAL A 105 -0.23 15.32 -1.06
N LYS A 106 -1.05 15.42 -0.01
CA LYS A 106 -0.85 16.36 1.08
C LYS A 106 -0.98 15.64 2.42
N ASP A 107 0.06 15.73 3.23
CA ASP A 107 0.05 15.23 4.59
C ASP A 107 -0.91 16.06 5.46
N LYS A 108 -1.78 15.40 6.22
CA LYS A 108 -2.84 16.05 7.00
C LYS A 108 -2.29 16.76 8.24
N GLU A 109 -1.19 16.25 8.82
CA GLU A 109 -0.62 16.76 10.06
C GLU A 109 0.37 17.90 9.81
N SER A 110 1.41 17.66 9.02
CA SER A 110 2.44 18.64 8.70
C SER A 110 2.04 19.64 7.62
N GLY A 111 1.02 19.32 6.82
CA GLY A 111 0.57 20.14 5.70
C GLY A 111 1.51 20.14 4.49
N LYS A 112 2.63 19.41 4.54
CA LYS A 112 3.54 19.21 3.40
C LYS A 112 2.81 18.54 2.25
N SER A 113 3.23 18.85 1.02
CA SER A 113 2.59 18.31 -0.18
C SER A 113 3.59 18.06 -1.29
N ALA A 114 3.29 17.07 -2.14
CA ALA A 114 4.00 16.83 -3.39
C ALA A 114 3.01 16.72 -4.54
N PHE A 115 3.49 17.04 -5.73
CA PHE A 115 2.77 16.84 -6.98
C PHE A 115 3.70 16.18 -7.99
N GLU A 116 3.40 14.95 -8.36
CA GLU A 116 4.26 14.14 -9.20
C GLU A 116 3.49 13.54 -10.37
N GLN A 117 4.21 13.35 -11.48
CA GLN A 117 3.76 12.54 -12.59
C GLN A 117 4.37 11.15 -12.45
N ILE A 118 3.52 10.13 -12.52
CA ILE A 118 3.92 8.73 -12.49
C ILE A 118 3.45 8.00 -13.75
N GLU A 119 4.03 6.85 -14.04
CA GLU A 119 3.57 5.93 -15.08
C GLU A 119 2.58 4.90 -14.55
N TYR A 120 1.63 4.51 -15.40
CA TYR A 120 0.66 3.48 -15.12
C TYR A 120 1.36 2.14 -14.85
N GLY A 121 0.93 1.47 -13.79
CA GLY A 121 1.53 0.20 -13.36
C GLY A 121 2.80 0.37 -12.53
N THR A 122 3.40 1.57 -12.47
CA THR A 122 4.49 1.86 -11.54
C THR A 122 3.94 2.10 -10.14
N LYS A 123 4.82 1.88 -9.17
CA LYS A 123 4.46 1.87 -7.77
C LYS A 123 4.80 3.21 -7.12
N ILE A 124 3.92 3.74 -6.26
CA ILE A 124 4.04 5.11 -5.71
C ILE A 124 5.36 5.33 -4.95
N TRP A 125 5.86 4.32 -4.25
CA TRP A 125 7.09 4.38 -3.47
C TRP A 125 8.36 4.37 -4.35
N GLU A 126 8.26 4.06 -5.64
CA GLU A 126 9.40 4.20 -6.55
C GLU A 126 9.78 5.68 -6.76
N TYR A 127 8.82 6.59 -6.57
CA TYR A 127 9.00 8.04 -6.73
C TYR A 127 9.45 8.69 -5.41
N PRO A 128 10.70 9.20 -5.31
CA PRO A 128 11.25 9.75 -4.07
C PRO A 128 10.37 10.83 -3.42
N ASN A 129 9.82 11.74 -4.22
CA ASN A 129 8.98 12.83 -3.73
C ASN A 129 7.64 12.37 -3.14
N LEU A 130 7.20 11.15 -3.45
CA LEU A 130 6.00 10.54 -2.87
C LEU A 130 6.33 9.63 -1.67
N ARG A 131 7.58 9.13 -1.54
CA ARG A 131 8.01 8.26 -0.43
C ARG A 131 7.92 8.92 0.94
N TYR A 132 8.12 10.24 0.99
CA TYR A 132 7.94 11.02 2.22
C TYR A 132 6.60 10.71 2.90
N PHE A 133 5.55 10.53 2.09
CA PHE A 133 4.20 10.21 2.54
C PHE A 133 3.96 8.72 2.83
N ASN A 134 5.02 7.93 3.02
CA ASN A 134 4.95 6.55 3.51
C ASN A 134 5.88 6.36 4.72
N GLY A 135 6.09 7.41 5.52
CA GLY A 135 7.01 7.39 6.67
C GLY A 135 8.49 7.58 6.29
N GLY A 136 8.76 8.09 5.08
CA GLY A 136 10.05 8.06 4.40
C GLY A 136 11.00 9.25 4.61
N ASP A 137 11.02 9.88 5.79
CA ASP A 137 12.10 10.84 6.11
C ASP A 137 13.51 10.22 6.02
N LYS A 138 13.60 8.88 5.90
CA LYS A 138 14.82 8.09 5.78
C LYS A 138 14.92 7.45 4.39
N ASP A 139 15.12 8.27 3.35
CA ASP A 139 15.49 7.76 2.03
C ASP A 139 16.89 7.13 2.07
N SER A 140 17.08 5.97 1.43
CA SER A 140 18.40 5.34 1.29
C SER A 140 18.79 5.19 -0.17
N ALA A 141 20.06 5.48 -0.46
CA ALA A 141 20.65 5.23 -1.78
C ALA A 141 20.92 3.73 -2.04
N VAL A 142 20.84 2.88 -1.00
CA VAL A 142 21.26 1.48 -1.06
C VAL A 142 20.08 0.52 -1.04
N ILE A 143 19.02 0.84 -0.29
CA ILE A 143 17.92 -0.07 -0.03
C ILE A 143 16.58 0.67 -0.06
N ASP A 144 15.54 0.02 -0.55
CA ASP A 144 14.15 0.37 -0.26
C ASP A 144 13.47 -0.89 0.31
N ILE A 145 12.56 -0.72 1.28
CA ILE A 145 11.80 -1.83 1.86
C ILE A 145 10.32 -1.48 1.76
N ALA A 146 9.54 -2.27 1.02
CA ALA A 146 8.14 -1.99 0.75
C ALA A 146 7.25 -3.16 1.20
N ILE A 147 6.12 -2.83 1.80
CA ILE A 147 5.12 -3.79 2.26
C ILE A 147 3.97 -3.82 1.25
N TYR A 148 3.61 -5.01 0.81
CA TYR A 148 2.57 -5.23 -0.21
C TYR A 148 1.24 -5.62 0.40
N ASP A 149 1.29 -6.45 1.42
CA ASP A 149 0.13 -7.03 2.03
C ASP A 149 0.34 -7.16 3.54
N ILE A 150 -0.72 -6.90 4.29
CA ILE A 150 -0.76 -7.13 5.73
C ILE A 150 -2.07 -7.85 6.04
N SER A 151 -1.93 -8.92 6.81
CA SER A 151 -3.02 -9.77 7.27
C SER A 151 -2.98 -9.84 8.79
N VAL A 152 -4.09 -9.47 9.43
CA VAL A 152 -4.26 -9.50 10.88
C VAL A 152 -5.24 -10.61 11.22
N HIS A 153 -4.83 -11.56 12.04
CA HIS A 153 -5.69 -12.65 12.49
C HIS A 153 -6.21 -12.33 13.89
N GLY A 154 -7.49 -12.59 14.09
CA GLY A 154 -8.15 -12.56 15.38
C GLY A 154 -8.32 -13.96 15.97
N GLU A 155 -8.40 -14.00 17.30
CA GLU A 155 -8.57 -15.24 18.06
C GLU A 155 -9.84 -16.00 17.63
N LYS A 156 -9.68 -17.30 17.33
CA LYS A 156 -10.81 -18.17 16.92
C LYS A 156 -11.87 -18.25 18.03
N GLY A 157 -13.14 -18.16 17.65
CA GLY A 157 -14.28 -18.32 18.56
C GLY A 157 -14.69 -17.04 19.29
N LYS A 158 -14.04 -15.90 19.00
CA LYS A 158 -14.49 -14.58 19.49
C LYS A 158 -15.56 -14.00 18.58
N SER A 159 -16.65 -13.52 19.17
CA SER A 159 -17.77 -12.93 18.42
C SER A 159 -17.62 -11.44 18.13
N GLU A 160 -16.76 -10.74 18.88
CA GLU A 160 -16.55 -9.31 18.74
C GLU A 160 -15.54 -9.02 17.62
N LYS A 161 -15.95 -8.21 16.65
CA LYS A 161 -15.13 -7.85 15.49
C LYS A 161 -13.94 -7.00 15.94
N PHE A 162 -12.76 -7.28 15.39
CA PHE A 162 -11.53 -6.49 15.54
C PHE A 162 -10.92 -6.43 16.96
N SER A 163 -11.50 -7.09 17.97
CA SER A 163 -11.13 -6.87 19.37
C SER A 163 -10.02 -7.78 19.91
N SER A 164 -9.60 -8.76 19.13
CA SER A 164 -8.72 -9.85 19.61
C SER A 164 -7.66 -10.27 18.59
N PRO A 165 -6.88 -9.34 18.00
CA PRO A 165 -5.80 -9.75 17.13
C PRO A 165 -4.79 -10.61 17.90
N ASP A 166 -4.31 -11.68 17.27
CA ASP A 166 -3.38 -12.62 17.87
C ASP A 166 -2.23 -13.03 16.93
N LYS A 167 -2.27 -12.63 15.66
CA LYS A 167 -1.14 -12.71 14.73
C LYS A 167 -1.21 -11.60 13.69
N ILE A 168 -0.08 -11.02 13.37
CA ILE A 168 0.09 -10.13 12.21
C ILE A 168 1.05 -10.82 11.27
N SER A 169 0.62 -11.01 10.03
CA SER A 169 1.42 -11.52 8.92
C SER A 169 1.55 -10.43 7.88
N LEU A 170 2.68 -10.36 7.19
CA LEU A 170 2.89 -9.39 6.12
C LEU A 170 3.80 -9.94 5.04
N ASN A 171 3.58 -9.46 3.83
CA ASN A 171 4.48 -9.66 2.70
C ASN A 171 5.21 -8.36 2.41
N MET A 172 6.54 -8.42 2.39
CA MET A 172 7.38 -7.29 2.04
C MET A 172 8.48 -7.66 1.07
N SER A 173 8.98 -6.68 0.34
CA SER A 173 10.18 -6.83 -0.49
C SER A 173 11.25 -5.83 -0.10
N VAL A 174 12.48 -6.32 -0.13
CA VAL A 174 13.70 -5.54 0.00
C VAL A 174 14.31 -5.39 -1.38
N TYR A 175 14.55 -4.14 -1.76
CA TYR A 175 15.15 -3.76 -3.03
C TYR A 175 16.57 -3.31 -2.81
N ASN A 176 17.52 -3.93 -3.50
CA ASN A 176 18.90 -3.47 -3.54
C ASN A 176 19.06 -2.46 -4.68
N LYS A 177 19.44 -1.23 -4.36
CA LYS A 177 19.63 -0.14 -5.33
C LYS A 177 21.10 0.07 -5.69
N SER A 178 21.99 -0.68 -5.04
CA SER A 178 23.42 -0.53 -5.21
C SER A 178 23.95 -1.46 -6.29
N ASP A 179 25.11 -1.11 -6.84
CA ASP A 179 25.88 -1.94 -7.77
C ASP A 179 26.57 -3.13 -7.08
N SER A 180 26.45 -3.25 -5.76
CA SER A 180 27.04 -4.34 -4.96
C SER A 180 25.96 -5.25 -4.41
N SER A 181 26.31 -6.50 -4.14
CA SER A 181 25.40 -7.41 -3.45
C SER A 181 25.09 -6.88 -2.05
N LEU A 182 23.83 -6.96 -1.67
CA LEU A 182 23.34 -6.57 -0.36
C LEU A 182 23.03 -7.82 0.45
N LEU A 183 23.39 -7.80 1.73
CA LEU A 183 23.10 -8.85 2.69
C LEU A 183 22.20 -8.29 3.78
N ILE A 184 21.05 -8.92 4.01
CA ILE A 184 20.12 -8.55 5.07
C ILE A 184 19.91 -9.73 6.01
N GLY A 185 20.00 -9.47 7.31
CA GLY A 185 19.89 -10.51 8.32
C GLY A 185 18.53 -10.52 9.00
N LEU A 186 17.93 -11.69 9.17
CA LEU A 186 16.67 -11.91 9.90
C LEU A 186 16.86 -12.74 11.17
N ASN A 187 18.10 -12.81 11.67
CA ASN A 187 18.39 -13.34 13.00
C ASN A 187 18.67 -12.17 13.95
N PRO A 188 17.79 -11.90 14.93
CA PRO A 188 17.93 -10.75 15.83
C PRO A 188 19.21 -10.79 16.67
N ASP A 189 19.71 -11.99 16.98
CA ASP A 189 20.88 -12.18 17.84
C ASP A 189 22.20 -12.03 17.08
N LEU A 190 22.20 -12.31 15.76
CA LEU A 190 23.42 -12.36 14.95
C LEU A 190 23.56 -11.18 13.98
N TYR A 191 22.45 -10.71 13.40
CA TYR A 191 22.50 -9.79 12.26
C TYR A 191 21.49 -8.65 12.37
N GLY A 192 20.23 -8.96 12.68
CA GLY A 192 19.14 -8.01 12.77
C GLY A 192 17.78 -8.67 12.53
N SER A 193 16.72 -7.89 12.63
CA SER A 193 15.35 -8.38 12.43
C SER A 193 14.40 -7.26 12.03
N PHE A 194 13.25 -7.65 11.48
CA PHE A 194 12.13 -6.75 11.34
C PHE A 194 11.29 -6.75 12.62
N ILE A 195 10.80 -5.57 13.01
CA ILE A 195 9.93 -5.41 14.17
C ILE A 195 8.78 -4.46 13.84
N ILE A 196 7.69 -4.58 14.60
CA ILE A 196 6.62 -3.58 14.68
C ILE A 196 6.73 -2.86 16.04
N LYS A 197 7.00 -1.55 16.03
CA LYS A 197 7.09 -0.72 17.25
C LYS A 197 5.70 -0.32 17.75
N ASN A 198 5.29 -0.78 18.93
CA ASN A 198 4.01 -0.48 19.59
C ASN A 198 4.25 0.24 20.93
N GLY A 199 4.60 1.52 20.86
CA GLY A 199 5.03 2.30 22.02
C GLY A 199 6.38 1.81 22.55
N GLU A 200 6.46 1.50 23.85
CA GLU A 200 7.66 0.94 24.49
C GLU A 200 7.87 -0.55 24.17
N TYR A 201 6.88 -1.20 23.57
CA TYR A 201 6.92 -2.61 23.20
C TYR A 201 7.27 -2.77 21.72
N SER A 202 7.99 -3.84 21.38
CA SER A 202 8.25 -4.22 19.99
C SER A 202 7.77 -5.64 19.75
N MET A 203 7.11 -5.87 18.61
CA MET A 203 6.72 -7.20 18.16
C MET A 203 7.71 -7.69 17.12
N PRO A 204 8.51 -8.73 17.39
CA PRO A 204 9.43 -9.28 16.40
C PRO A 204 8.65 -9.97 15.28
N LEU A 205 9.13 -9.78 14.05
CA LEU A 205 8.63 -10.44 12.86
C LEU A 205 9.58 -11.57 12.47
N MET A 206 9.05 -12.79 12.40
CA MET A 206 9.76 -14.00 12.04
C MET A 206 9.50 -14.36 10.58
N ALA A 207 10.55 -14.75 9.86
CA ALA A 207 10.43 -15.20 8.48
C ALA A 207 9.85 -16.60 8.38
N ASP A 208 8.86 -16.77 7.51
CA ASP A 208 8.36 -18.09 7.13
C ASP A 208 9.27 -18.71 6.07
N VAL A 209 10.20 -19.55 6.51
CA VAL A 209 11.21 -20.14 5.63
C VAL A 209 10.59 -21.08 4.59
N GLU A 210 9.49 -21.77 4.91
CA GLU A 210 8.85 -22.69 3.98
C GLU A 210 8.23 -21.94 2.80
N VAL A 211 7.41 -20.93 3.10
CA VAL A 211 6.83 -20.03 2.09
C VAL A 211 7.93 -19.37 1.24
N ASN A 212 9.02 -18.95 1.88
CA ASN A 212 10.12 -18.28 1.18
C ASN A 212 10.87 -19.21 0.20
N ARG A 213 10.99 -20.52 0.47
CA ARG A 213 11.65 -21.48 -0.44
C ARG A 213 10.95 -21.65 -1.78
N TYR A 214 9.65 -21.37 -1.86
CA TYR A 214 8.91 -21.39 -3.11
C TYR A 214 9.23 -20.20 -4.02
N PHE A 215 9.85 -19.14 -3.48
CA PHE A 215 10.34 -18.02 -4.29
C PHE A 215 11.75 -18.33 -4.79
N GLY A 216 11.90 -18.48 -6.11
CA GLY A 216 13.20 -18.78 -6.74
C GLY A 216 14.29 -17.71 -6.53
N GLU A 217 13.92 -16.51 -6.08
CA GLU A 217 14.83 -15.42 -5.70
C GLU A 217 15.44 -15.62 -4.29
N PHE A 218 14.99 -16.64 -3.54
CA PHE A 218 15.41 -16.85 -2.15
C PHE A 218 16.75 -17.58 -2.05
N HIS A 219 17.79 -16.83 -1.70
CA HIS A 219 19.15 -17.33 -1.50
C HIS A 219 19.66 -16.98 -0.09
N GLU A 220 19.53 -17.95 0.82
CA GLU A 220 20.15 -17.87 2.14
C GLU A 220 21.67 -18.09 2.00
N TYR A 221 22.45 -17.08 2.36
CA TYR A 221 23.91 -17.12 2.30
C TYR A 221 24.49 -17.92 3.47
N SER A 222 23.91 -17.71 4.65
CA SER A 222 24.17 -18.44 5.89
C SER A 222 22.92 -18.37 6.78
N PRO A 223 22.75 -19.23 7.79
CA PRO A 223 21.53 -19.27 8.61
C PRO A 223 21.07 -17.88 9.11
N GLY A 224 19.95 -17.39 8.58
CA GLY A 224 19.37 -16.09 8.90
C GLY A 224 20.03 -14.87 8.23
N LEU A 225 20.91 -15.06 7.24
CA LEU A 225 21.53 -14.00 6.43
C LEU A 225 21.26 -14.24 4.95
N TYR A 226 20.65 -13.25 4.31
CA TYR A 226 20.09 -13.39 2.96
C TYR A 226 20.79 -12.50 1.97
N PHE A 227 21.05 -13.06 0.79
CA PHE A 227 21.72 -12.38 -0.31
C PHE A 227 20.72 -11.79 -1.29
N ILE A 228 20.94 -10.53 -1.64
CA ILE A 228 20.19 -9.80 -2.65
C ILE A 228 21.18 -9.29 -3.69
N ALA A 229 21.02 -9.77 -4.93
CA ALA A 229 21.87 -9.36 -6.04
C ALA A 229 21.85 -7.84 -6.25
N PRO A 230 22.90 -7.25 -6.86
CA PRO A 230 22.87 -5.85 -7.32
C PRO A 230 21.62 -5.57 -8.14
N HIS A 231 20.93 -4.45 -7.88
CA HIS A 231 19.66 -4.08 -8.53
C HIS A 231 18.55 -5.14 -8.41
N GLY A 232 18.71 -6.09 -7.50
CA GLY A 232 17.80 -7.19 -7.26
C GLY A 232 16.72 -6.87 -6.22
N ARG A 233 15.76 -7.78 -6.12
CA ARG A 233 14.69 -7.76 -5.12
C ARG A 233 14.69 -9.09 -4.39
N MET A 234 14.33 -9.08 -3.12
CA MET A 234 13.99 -10.27 -2.37
C MET A 234 12.69 -10.04 -1.61
N SER A 235 11.76 -10.98 -1.71
CA SER A 235 10.49 -10.95 -0.97
C SER A 235 10.55 -11.83 0.26
N PHE A 236 9.88 -11.38 1.31
CA PHE A 236 9.79 -12.05 2.59
C PHE A 236 8.33 -12.13 3.03
N TYR A 237 7.90 -13.34 3.39
CA TYR A 237 6.72 -13.52 4.22
C TYR A 237 7.14 -13.54 5.69
N LEU A 238 6.63 -12.58 6.46
CA LEU A 238 6.96 -12.42 7.88
C LEU A 238 5.71 -12.46 8.74
N SER A 239 5.82 -12.98 9.96
CA SER A 239 4.72 -12.93 10.92
C SER A 239 5.17 -12.77 12.36
N THR A 240 4.31 -12.22 13.21
CA THR A 240 4.48 -12.28 14.67
C THR A 240 4.20 -13.69 15.17
N ALA A 241 4.72 -14.04 16.35
CA ALA A 241 4.25 -15.22 17.06
C ALA A 241 2.73 -15.16 17.28
N GLN A 242 2.06 -16.33 17.25
CA GLN A 242 0.63 -16.44 17.55
C GLN A 242 0.41 -16.25 19.06
N GLN A 243 0.03 -15.05 19.47
CA GLN A 243 -0.24 -14.67 20.85
C GLN A 243 -1.09 -13.40 20.91
N PRO A 244 -1.90 -13.18 21.96
CA PRO A 244 -2.74 -11.99 22.05
C PRO A 244 -1.96 -10.68 21.88
N ILE A 245 -2.37 -9.87 20.91
CA ILE A 245 -1.77 -8.56 20.59
C ILE A 245 -2.60 -7.47 21.24
N LYS A 246 -1.97 -6.71 22.14
CA LYS A 246 -2.58 -5.53 22.76
C LYS A 246 -1.94 -4.26 22.21
N LEU A 247 -2.75 -3.39 21.63
CA LEU A 247 -2.30 -2.07 21.19
C LEU A 247 -2.27 -1.12 22.38
N LYS A 248 -1.20 -0.32 22.48
CA LYS A 248 -1.03 0.65 23.56
C LYS A 248 -2.17 1.68 23.55
N ASP A 249 -2.73 1.96 24.73
CA ASP A 249 -3.76 2.99 24.95
C ASP A 249 -4.94 2.93 23.96
N THR A 250 -5.36 1.72 23.57
CA THR A 250 -6.35 1.52 22.49
C THR A 250 -7.51 0.66 22.97
N SER A 251 -8.74 1.16 22.80
CA SER A 251 -9.95 0.38 23.03
C SER A 251 -10.25 -0.56 21.85
N PRO A 252 -10.88 -1.73 22.04
CA PRO A 252 -11.20 -2.67 20.97
C PRO A 252 -11.83 -2.07 19.70
N HIS A 253 -12.71 -1.07 19.86
CA HIS A 253 -13.38 -0.41 18.72
C HIS A 253 -12.45 0.49 17.90
N GLU A 254 -11.31 0.89 18.45
CA GLU A 254 -10.31 1.71 17.77
C GLU A 254 -9.19 0.88 17.13
N TYR A 255 -9.17 -0.45 17.33
CA TYR A 255 -8.11 -1.32 16.83
C TYR A 255 -7.92 -1.18 15.33
N VAL A 256 -9.01 -1.12 14.57
CA VAL A 256 -8.98 -0.97 13.11
C VAL A 256 -8.15 0.24 12.69
N HIS A 257 -8.37 1.37 13.35
CA HIS A 257 -7.67 2.62 13.04
C HIS A 257 -6.23 2.63 13.56
N LYS A 258 -6.02 2.08 14.76
CA LYS A 258 -4.70 2.04 15.39
C LYS A 258 -3.76 1.05 14.70
N LEU A 259 -4.26 -0.05 14.16
CA LEU A 259 -3.50 -0.98 13.33
C LEU A 259 -3.02 -0.29 12.05
N TYR A 260 -3.89 0.45 11.36
CA TYR A 260 -3.47 1.21 10.19
C TYR A 260 -2.34 2.19 10.51
N ASP A 261 -2.51 3.00 11.57
CA ASP A 261 -1.50 3.97 12.00
C ASP A 261 -0.18 3.24 12.39
N LEU A 262 -0.28 2.09 13.06
CA LEU A 262 0.87 1.25 13.42
C LEU A 262 1.61 0.70 12.19
N PHE A 263 0.91 0.22 11.18
CA PHE A 263 1.53 -0.32 9.97
C PHE A 263 2.21 0.76 9.14
N TYR A 264 1.62 1.94 9.12
CA TYR A 264 2.15 3.09 8.40
C TYR A 264 3.42 3.68 9.06
N ASP A 265 3.48 3.74 10.40
CA ASP A 265 4.55 4.45 11.11
C ASP A 265 5.64 3.53 11.74
N SER A 266 5.33 2.27 12.02
CA SER A 266 6.10 1.52 13.04
C SER A 266 6.83 0.26 12.57
N ILE A 267 6.73 -0.13 11.30
CA ILE A 267 7.42 -1.32 10.79
C ILE A 267 8.83 -0.94 10.35
N CYS A 268 9.84 -1.57 10.93
CA CYS A 268 11.23 -1.24 10.61
C CYS A 268 12.17 -2.45 10.73
N TYR A 269 13.25 -2.38 9.99
CA TYR A 269 14.44 -3.20 10.19
C TYR A 269 15.28 -2.62 11.32
N VAL A 270 15.75 -3.46 12.25
CA VAL A 270 16.69 -3.10 13.30
C VAL A 270 17.90 -4.04 13.25
N PRO A 271 19.13 -3.51 13.09
CA PRO A 271 20.33 -4.33 13.10
C PRO A 271 20.64 -4.85 14.51
N ALA A 272 21.32 -5.99 14.60
CA ALA A 272 21.81 -6.51 15.87
C ALA A 272 22.87 -5.56 16.48
N PRO A 273 22.96 -5.44 17.81
CA PRO A 273 23.93 -4.54 18.48
C PRO A 273 25.38 -4.83 18.12
N THR A 274 25.69 -6.09 17.80
CA THR A 274 27.00 -6.53 17.34
C THR A 274 26.78 -7.55 16.25
N ILE A 275 27.26 -7.24 15.05
CA ILE A 275 27.14 -8.15 13.92
C ILE A 275 28.42 -8.98 13.81
N GLN A 276 28.29 -10.30 13.92
CA GLN A 276 29.40 -11.21 13.70
C GLN A 276 29.44 -11.60 12.22
N MET A 277 30.37 -11.01 11.47
CA MET A 277 30.53 -11.31 10.05
C MET A 277 31.49 -12.50 9.87
N PRO A 278 31.07 -13.58 9.21
CA PRO A 278 32.01 -14.53 8.62
C PRO A 278 33.01 -13.83 7.68
N ASP A 279 34.29 -14.15 7.78
CA ASP A 279 35.38 -13.60 6.94
C ASP A 279 35.18 -13.85 5.43
N THR A 280 34.28 -14.76 5.08
CA THR A 280 33.98 -15.18 3.70
C THR A 280 32.89 -14.36 3.03
N ILE A 281 32.26 -13.40 3.71
CA ILE A 281 31.16 -12.61 3.16
C ILE A 281 31.66 -11.66 2.05
N GLN A 282 31.07 -11.78 0.86
CA GLN A 282 31.17 -10.78 -0.21
C GLN A 282 29.85 -10.01 -0.31
N GLY A 283 29.87 -8.71 -0.06
CA GLY A 283 28.71 -7.82 -0.16
C GLY A 283 28.64 -6.77 0.94
N ILE A 284 27.68 -5.86 0.80
CA ILE A 284 27.36 -4.85 1.81
C ILE A 284 26.34 -5.46 2.76
N VAL A 285 26.66 -5.57 4.04
CA VAL A 285 25.66 -5.99 5.04
C VAL A 285 24.91 -4.78 5.54
N TRP A 286 23.57 -4.83 5.47
CA TRP A 286 22.73 -3.76 5.96
C TRP A 286 22.73 -3.73 7.49
N ASN A 287 23.33 -2.69 8.05
CA ASN A 287 23.58 -2.56 9.50
C ASN A 287 22.98 -1.29 10.10
N LYS A 288 21.94 -0.74 9.49
CA LYS A 288 21.27 0.49 9.91
C LYS A 288 19.79 0.25 10.12
N GLU A 289 19.18 0.98 11.06
CA GLU A 289 17.74 0.99 11.17
C GLU A 289 17.11 1.55 9.88
N PHE A 290 16.06 0.91 9.37
CA PHE A 290 15.35 1.37 8.18
C PHE A 290 13.85 1.14 8.30
N THR A 291 13.05 2.16 8.02
CA THR A 291 11.59 2.06 8.07
C THR A 291 11.07 1.38 6.79
N ALA A 292 10.19 0.39 6.94
CA ALA A 292 9.53 -0.24 5.81
C ALA A 292 8.30 0.59 5.39
N TYR A 293 8.16 0.81 4.10
CA TYR A 293 7.08 1.61 3.53
C TYR A 293 5.80 0.79 3.42
N PHE A 294 4.76 1.16 4.16
CA PHE A 294 3.39 0.74 3.88
C PHE A 294 2.70 1.84 3.07
N PRO A 295 2.37 1.61 1.79
CA PRO A 295 1.84 2.68 0.93
C PRO A 295 0.55 3.29 1.49
N PHE A 296 0.44 4.63 1.49
CA PHE A 296 -0.74 5.35 2.01
C PHE A 296 -2.07 4.97 1.35
N GLY A 297 -2.03 4.33 0.16
CA GLY A 297 -3.19 3.81 -0.56
C GLY A 297 -3.51 2.33 -0.29
N SER A 298 -2.70 1.63 0.48
CA SER A 298 -2.87 0.20 0.76
C SER A 298 -3.88 -0.04 1.87
N TRP A 299 -4.73 -1.05 1.69
CA TRP A 299 -5.57 -1.61 2.76
C TRP A 299 -4.84 -2.76 3.45
N TYR A 300 -5.42 -3.26 4.54
CA TYR A 300 -5.00 -4.52 5.15
C TYR A 300 -6.21 -5.42 5.40
N HIS A 301 -5.95 -6.72 5.55
CA HIS A 301 -6.97 -7.72 5.79
C HIS A 301 -7.07 -8.04 7.28
N PHE A 302 -8.29 -8.17 7.82
CA PHE A 302 -8.55 -8.67 9.16
C PHE A 302 -9.39 -9.93 9.09
N PHE A 303 -8.85 -11.03 9.61
CA PHE A 303 -9.45 -12.35 9.63
C PHE A 303 -9.99 -12.64 11.01
N VAL A 304 -11.24 -13.07 11.11
CA VAL A 304 -11.79 -13.57 12.37
C VAL A 304 -12.89 -14.58 12.06
N ASN A 305 -12.78 -15.75 12.69
CA ASN A 305 -13.64 -16.91 12.39
C ASN A 305 -13.66 -17.20 10.87
N ASP A 306 -14.84 -17.29 10.26
CA ASP A 306 -15.03 -17.56 8.83
C ASP A 306 -15.23 -16.28 8.00
N SER A 307 -14.74 -15.14 8.48
CA SER A 307 -14.91 -13.83 7.84
C SER A 307 -13.58 -13.11 7.62
N ILE A 308 -13.51 -12.41 6.50
CA ILE A 308 -12.43 -11.49 6.16
C ILE A 308 -13.03 -10.09 6.06
N TYR A 309 -12.28 -9.11 6.55
CA TYR A 309 -12.60 -7.71 6.44
C TYR A 309 -11.44 -6.98 5.78
N ASP A 310 -11.72 -6.17 4.76
CA ASP A 310 -10.77 -5.22 4.19
C ASP A 310 -10.92 -3.89 4.90
N ILE A 311 -9.82 -3.39 5.43
CA ILE A 311 -9.75 -2.12 6.14
C ILE A 311 -9.00 -1.14 5.25
N TYR A 312 -9.74 -0.21 4.66
CA TYR A 312 -9.20 0.76 3.71
C TYR A 312 -8.50 1.93 4.40
N PRO A 313 -7.63 2.66 3.68
CA PRO A 313 -6.90 3.82 4.21
C PRO A 313 -7.76 4.91 4.85
N ASN A 314 -9.01 5.08 4.39
CA ASN A 314 -9.98 6.02 4.94
C ASN A 314 -10.67 5.52 6.22
N GLY A 315 -10.48 4.24 6.58
CA GLY A 315 -11.13 3.57 7.69
C GLY A 315 -12.45 2.88 7.33
N GLU A 316 -12.87 2.91 6.06
CA GLU A 316 -13.99 2.09 5.59
C GLU A 316 -13.64 0.60 5.71
N VAL A 317 -14.68 -0.20 5.97
CA VAL A 317 -14.54 -1.63 6.18
C VAL A 317 -15.48 -2.37 5.24
N ALA A 318 -14.93 -3.25 4.40
CA ALA A 318 -15.71 -4.18 3.57
C ALA A 318 -15.55 -5.61 4.10
N GLY A 319 -16.66 -6.24 4.49
CA GLY A 319 -16.65 -7.62 5.01
C GLY A 319 -17.15 -8.61 3.98
N TYR A 320 -16.54 -9.79 3.92
CA TYR A 320 -16.99 -10.91 3.09
C TYR A 320 -16.75 -12.26 3.77
N ALA A 321 -17.59 -13.23 3.43
CA ALA A 321 -17.46 -14.59 3.93
C ALA A 321 -16.28 -15.31 3.26
N MET A 322 -15.58 -16.15 4.03
CA MET A 322 -14.60 -17.09 3.49
C MET A 322 -15.33 -18.11 2.60
N ASP A 323 -15.06 -18.11 1.30
CA ASP A 323 -15.53 -19.16 0.40
C ASP A 323 -14.46 -20.27 0.21
N LYS A 324 -14.87 -21.41 -0.37
CA LYS A 324 -13.98 -22.56 -0.61
C LYS A 324 -12.76 -22.26 -1.48
N HIS A 325 -12.80 -21.21 -2.31
CA HIS A 325 -11.67 -20.82 -3.16
C HIS A 325 -10.66 -19.99 -2.37
N ARG A 326 -11.15 -19.09 -1.51
CA ARG A 326 -10.35 -18.29 -0.58
C ARG A 326 -9.80 -19.09 0.60
N TYR A 327 -10.47 -20.17 1.00
CA TYR A 327 -10.00 -21.08 2.05
C TYR A 327 -8.65 -21.75 1.70
N LYS A 328 -8.43 -22.07 0.41
CA LYS A 328 -7.19 -22.71 -0.06
C LYS A 328 -5.97 -21.79 -0.09
N TRP A 329 -6.15 -20.47 -0.06
CA TRP A 329 -5.02 -19.54 -0.01
C TRP A 329 -4.33 -19.54 1.37
N PHE A 330 -4.90 -20.23 2.37
CA PHE A 330 -4.50 -20.12 3.77
C PHE A 330 -4.59 -21.46 4.55
N GLU A 331 -4.57 -22.60 3.86
CA GLU A 331 -4.45 -23.94 4.50
C GLU A 331 -3.01 -24.31 4.91
N GLU A 332 -2.07 -23.35 4.89
CA GLU A 332 -0.67 -23.55 5.31
C GLU A 332 -0.40 -22.97 6.71
#